data_AF-A0A521ZNU9-F1
#
_entry.id   AF-A0A521ZNU9-F1
#
_cell.length_a   1.000
_cell.length_b   1.000
_cell.length_c   1.000
_cell.angle_alpha   90.00
_cell.angle_beta   90.00
_cell.angle_gamma   90.00
#
_symmetry.space_group_name_H-M   'P 1'
#
loop_
_entity.id
_entity.type
_entity.pdbx_description
1 polymer ?
#
loop_
_entity_poly.entity_id
_entity_poly.type
_entity_poly.pdbx_seq_one_letter_code
_entity_poly.pdbx_strand_id
1 'polypeptide(L)'
;MSASLKQKIAEVFDEPGCDKNQGKSEKERKKGCTKQLSPGAAAGGCAFDGAKIALQPIVDVAHLVHGPIACEGNSWDNRHSYSSGSTLYRTGFTTDINELDVIYGGEKRLFKSVREIIEKYDPPAVFVYQTCVTALIGDDIEAVCKRASEKFGKPVIPVNSPGFAGPKNLGNKLGGESVLDYVIGTQEPAYTTPHDIN
;
A
#
# COMPACT_ATOMS: atom_id res chain seq x y z
N MET A 1 -1.15 -11.35 -11.66
CA MET A 1 -2.09 -10.38 -11.05
C MET A 1 -3.34 -11.13 -10.66
N SER A 2 -3.70 -11.12 -9.37
CA SER A 2 -4.88 -11.81 -8.83
C SER A 2 -6.18 -11.29 -9.46
N ALA A 3 -7.25 -12.10 -9.38
CA ALA A 3 -8.57 -11.69 -9.86
C ALA A 3 -9.11 -10.48 -9.07
N SER A 4 -8.91 -10.46 -7.74
CA SER A 4 -9.32 -9.34 -6.88
C SER A 4 -8.62 -8.04 -7.27
N LEU A 5 -7.30 -8.07 -7.49
CA LEU A 5 -6.55 -6.87 -7.87
C LEU A 5 -6.97 -6.34 -9.24
N LYS A 6 -7.25 -7.22 -10.21
CA LYS A 6 -7.77 -6.80 -11.52
C LYS A 6 -9.12 -6.11 -11.39
N GLN A 7 -10.03 -6.65 -10.57
CA GLN A 7 -11.33 -6.06 -10.32
C GLN A 7 -11.19 -4.69 -9.64
N LYS A 8 -10.38 -4.59 -8.58
CA LYS A 8 -10.12 -3.33 -7.88
C LYS A 8 -9.52 -2.26 -8.81
N ILE A 9 -8.61 -2.64 -9.71
CA ILE A 9 -8.06 -1.73 -10.73
C ILE A 9 -9.16 -1.23 -11.69
N ALA A 10 -10.11 -2.08 -12.07
CA ALA A 10 -11.22 -1.66 -12.92
C ALA A 10 -12.14 -0.66 -12.21
N GLU A 11 -12.43 -0.92 -10.92
CA GLU A 11 -13.26 -0.05 -10.07
C GLU A 11 -12.64 1.34 -9.91
N VAL A 12 -11.34 1.43 -9.61
CA VAL A 12 -10.67 2.74 -9.43
C VAL A 12 -10.52 3.57 -10.72
N PHE A 13 -10.81 2.99 -11.89
CA PHE A 13 -10.89 3.71 -13.16
C PHE A 13 -12.31 4.15 -13.53
N ASP A 14 -13.32 3.72 -12.77
CA ASP A 14 -14.64 4.33 -12.82
C ASP A 14 -14.62 5.67 -12.07
N GLU A 15 -14.47 6.76 -12.83
CA GLU A 15 -14.37 8.12 -12.30
C GLU A 15 -15.58 8.96 -12.77
N PRO A 16 -16.79 8.71 -12.26
CA PRO A 16 -18.00 9.41 -12.69
C PRO A 16 -17.91 10.92 -12.44
N GLY A 17 -17.22 11.35 -11.37
CA GLY A 17 -17.04 12.76 -11.01
C GLY A 17 -15.87 13.48 -11.70
N CYS A 18 -15.13 12.83 -12.60
CA CYS A 18 -13.98 13.44 -13.27
C CYS A 18 -14.36 13.94 -14.67
N ASP A 19 -14.56 15.25 -14.83
CA ASP A 19 -14.94 15.86 -16.12
C ASP A 19 -13.99 15.47 -17.26
N LYS A 20 -12.68 15.39 -16.97
CA LYS A 20 -11.66 14.96 -17.94
C LYS A 20 -11.84 13.51 -18.37
N ASN A 21 -12.27 12.63 -17.47
CA ASN A 21 -12.55 11.24 -17.82
C ASN A 21 -13.90 11.13 -18.54
N GLN A 22 -14.92 11.88 -18.10
CA GLN A 22 -16.22 11.96 -18.77
C GLN A 22 -16.12 12.48 -20.21
N GLY A 23 -15.15 13.36 -20.51
CA GLY A 23 -14.89 13.79 -21.89
C GLY A 23 -14.32 12.71 -22.82
N LYS A 24 -13.88 11.55 -22.31
CA LYS A 24 -13.31 10.46 -23.11
C LYS A 24 -14.38 9.50 -23.64
N SER A 25 -14.03 8.77 -24.70
CA SER A 25 -14.85 7.63 -25.17
C SER A 25 -14.97 6.53 -24.10
N GLU A 26 -16.01 5.70 -24.17
CA GLU A 26 -16.23 4.61 -23.18
C GLU A 26 -15.01 3.68 -23.05
N LYS A 27 -14.33 3.38 -24.16
CA LYS A 27 -13.11 2.56 -24.19
C LYS A 27 -11.92 3.26 -23.53
N GLU A 28 -11.82 4.58 -23.65
CA GLU A 28 -10.75 5.38 -23.08
C GLU A 28 -10.98 5.72 -21.60
N ARG A 29 -12.24 5.83 -21.16
CA ARG A 29 -12.61 5.99 -19.74
C ARG A 29 -12.06 4.87 -18.86
N LYS A 30 -12.15 3.63 -19.33
CA LYS A 30 -11.63 2.42 -18.65
C LYS A 30 -10.10 2.41 -18.47
N LYS A 31 -9.38 3.34 -19.08
CA LYS A 31 -7.92 3.51 -18.94
C LYS A 31 -7.54 4.61 -17.95
N GLY A 32 -8.50 5.41 -17.47
CA GLY A 32 -8.28 6.55 -16.60
C GLY A 32 -7.28 7.56 -17.17
N CYS A 33 -6.71 8.40 -16.32
CA CYS A 33 -5.62 9.32 -16.68
C CYS A 33 -4.25 8.63 -16.60
N THR A 34 -4.07 7.57 -17.39
CA THR A 34 -2.78 6.85 -17.48
C THR A 34 -2.07 7.15 -18.78
N LYS A 35 -0.78 7.48 -18.71
CA LYS A 35 0.11 7.48 -19.87
C LYS A 35 0.80 6.13 -19.91
N GLN A 36 0.54 5.35 -20.96
CA GLN A 36 1.27 4.11 -21.16
C GLN A 36 2.75 4.45 -21.37
N LEU A 37 3.60 3.84 -20.54
CA LEU A 37 5.03 4.10 -20.58
C LEU A 37 5.63 3.38 -21.78
N SER A 38 6.37 4.11 -22.61
CA SER A 38 7.13 3.51 -23.70
C SER A 38 8.39 2.85 -23.13
N PRO A 39 8.70 1.58 -23.46
CA PRO A 39 9.97 0.97 -23.09
C PRO A 39 11.16 1.85 -23.51
N GLY A 40 12.12 2.05 -22.62
CA GLY A 40 13.28 2.93 -22.84
C GLY A 40 13.03 4.43 -22.61
N ALA A 41 11.78 4.86 -22.40
CA ALA A 41 11.49 6.21 -21.94
C ALA A 41 11.52 6.28 -20.41
N ALA A 42 11.68 7.48 -19.85
CA ALA A 42 11.59 7.70 -18.41
C ALA A 42 10.21 7.24 -17.90
N ALA A 43 10.23 6.15 -17.14
CA ALA A 43 9.07 5.68 -16.40
C ALA A 43 8.93 6.55 -15.15
N GLY A 44 7.78 7.20 -14.98
CA GLY A 44 7.36 7.60 -13.63
C GLY A 44 7.33 6.37 -12.72
N GLY A 45 7.50 6.55 -11.41
CA GLY A 45 7.54 5.44 -10.44
C GLY A 45 6.37 4.45 -10.57
N CYS A 46 6.49 3.30 -9.90
CA CYS A 46 5.53 2.20 -10.00
C CYS A 46 4.33 2.33 -9.04
N ALA A 47 3.36 1.41 -9.12
CA ALA A 47 2.20 1.39 -8.23
C ALA A 47 2.60 1.31 -6.74
N PHE A 48 3.61 0.50 -6.37
CA PHE A 48 4.12 0.44 -5.00
C PHE A 48 4.61 1.80 -4.52
N ASP A 49 5.42 2.47 -5.35
CA ASP A 49 5.95 3.80 -5.05
C ASP A 49 4.80 4.79 -4.84
N GLY A 50 3.76 4.76 -5.68
CA GLY A 50 2.57 5.59 -5.48
C GLY A 50 1.80 5.31 -4.18
N ALA A 51 1.55 4.04 -3.89
CA ALA A 51 0.82 3.65 -2.68
C ALA A 51 1.59 4.07 -1.42
N LYS A 52 2.89 3.78 -1.34
CA LYS A 52 3.72 4.18 -0.22
C LYS A 52 3.79 5.70 -0.08
N ILE A 53 3.96 6.44 -1.17
CA ILE A 53 3.98 7.92 -1.13
C ILE A 53 2.66 8.48 -0.59
N ALA A 54 1.52 7.91 -1.00
CA ALA A 54 0.21 8.39 -0.57
C ALA A 54 -0.04 8.12 0.93
N LEU A 55 0.50 7.02 1.46
CA LEU A 55 0.20 6.55 2.83
C LEU A 55 1.30 6.86 3.85
N GLN A 56 2.54 7.13 3.42
CA GLN A 56 3.66 7.51 4.28
C GLN A 56 3.41 8.74 5.18
N PRO A 57 2.53 9.70 4.84
CA PRO A 57 2.11 10.76 5.76
C PRO A 57 1.32 10.29 6.99
N ILE A 58 0.95 9.01 7.09
CA ILE A 58 0.50 8.43 8.36
C ILE A 58 1.77 8.16 9.18
N VAL A 59 2.13 9.12 10.03
CA VAL A 59 3.50 9.25 10.58
C VAL A 59 3.80 8.33 11.76
N ASP A 60 2.76 7.82 12.41
CA ASP A 60 2.84 7.04 13.65
C ASP A 60 2.71 5.52 13.46
N VAL A 61 2.37 5.07 12.25
CA VAL A 61 2.27 3.65 11.89
C VAL A 61 3.60 3.11 11.34
N ALA A 62 3.74 1.79 11.34
CA ALA A 62 4.86 1.13 10.68
C ALA A 62 4.51 0.82 9.21
N HIS A 63 5.37 1.25 8.28
CA HIS A 63 5.23 0.97 6.85
C HIS A 63 6.15 -0.18 6.44
N LEU A 64 5.63 -1.42 6.48
CA LEU A 64 6.35 -2.65 6.15
C LEU A 64 6.27 -2.99 4.66
N VAL A 65 7.42 -2.97 3.99
CA VAL A 65 7.52 -3.38 2.58
C VAL A 65 7.78 -4.88 2.48
N HIS A 66 6.81 -5.61 1.92
CA HIS A 66 6.91 -7.04 1.70
C HIS A 66 7.54 -7.33 0.33
N GLY A 67 8.87 -7.36 0.31
CA GLY A 67 9.67 -7.57 -0.89
C GLY A 67 11.16 -7.70 -0.60
N PRO A 68 12.00 -7.85 -1.65
CA PRO A 68 13.44 -7.72 -1.54
C PRO A 68 13.85 -6.33 -1.04
N ILE A 69 15.04 -6.21 -0.45
CA ILE A 69 15.56 -4.95 0.13
C ILE A 69 15.43 -3.73 -0.79
N ALA A 70 15.59 -3.90 -2.10
CA ALA A 70 15.67 -2.78 -3.04
C ALA A 70 14.42 -1.87 -3.06
N CYS A 71 13.21 -2.41 -2.82
CA CYS A 71 12.00 -1.59 -2.80
C CYS A 71 12.03 -0.60 -1.63
N GLU A 72 12.41 -1.07 -0.43
CA GLU A 72 12.56 -0.20 0.73
C GLU A 72 13.82 0.66 0.63
N GLY A 73 14.98 0.06 0.36
CA GLY A 73 16.26 0.75 0.36
C GLY A 73 16.35 1.95 -0.59
N ASN A 74 15.65 1.92 -1.74
CA ASN A 74 15.59 3.06 -2.67
C ASN A 74 14.50 4.09 -2.32
N SER A 75 13.48 3.70 -1.54
CA SER A 75 12.37 4.59 -1.15
C SER A 75 12.50 5.14 0.27
N TRP A 76 13.42 4.60 1.07
CA TRP A 76 13.56 4.91 2.48
C TRP A 76 13.93 6.38 2.71
N ASP A 77 13.12 7.07 3.50
CA ASP A 77 13.26 8.48 3.90
C ASP A 77 13.44 9.45 2.72
N ASN A 78 13.03 9.07 1.50
CA ASN A 78 13.19 9.94 0.30
C ASN A 78 12.12 11.04 0.20
N ARG A 79 11.05 10.93 0.99
CA ARG A 79 9.92 11.88 1.05
C ARG A 79 9.52 12.11 2.48
N HIS A 80 9.83 13.31 2.96
CA HIS A 80 9.51 13.71 4.32
C HIS A 80 8.05 14.17 4.41
N SER A 81 7.40 13.78 5.50
CA SER A 81 6.12 14.30 5.95
C SER A 81 6.36 15.15 7.19
N TYR A 82 5.62 16.24 7.36
CA TYR A 82 5.66 16.96 8.63
C TYR A 82 5.01 16.11 9.72
N SER A 83 5.63 16.07 10.91
CA SER A 83 5.07 15.42 12.09
C SER A 83 5.28 16.30 13.31
N SER A 84 4.26 16.41 14.16
CA SER A 84 4.30 17.09 15.45
C SER A 84 4.62 16.14 16.62
N GLY A 85 4.83 14.86 16.36
CA GLY A 85 5.04 13.85 17.39
C GLY A 85 5.85 12.65 16.87
N SER A 86 5.15 11.61 16.43
CA SER A 86 5.80 10.36 16.01
C SER A 86 6.63 10.53 14.73
N THR A 87 7.80 9.90 14.67
CA THR A 87 8.65 9.86 13.47
C THR A 87 8.83 8.42 12.96
N LEU A 88 7.95 7.50 13.36
CA LEU A 88 8.08 6.07 13.04
C LEU A 88 8.11 5.80 11.53
N TYR A 89 7.37 6.58 10.74
CA TYR A 89 7.37 6.49 9.27
C TYR A 89 8.76 6.68 8.63
N ARG A 90 9.72 7.29 9.34
CA ARG A 90 11.11 7.44 8.88
C ARG A 90 11.95 6.18 9.08
N THR A 91 11.43 5.17 9.76
CA THR A 91 12.09 3.87 9.92
C THR A 91 11.73 2.98 8.73
N GLY A 92 12.75 2.46 8.04
CA GLY A 92 12.55 1.54 6.92
C GLY A 92 12.28 0.13 7.41
N PHE A 93 11.08 -0.39 7.17
CA PHE A 93 10.71 -1.77 7.48
C PHE A 93 10.59 -2.57 6.19
N THR A 94 11.28 -3.70 6.13
CA THR A 94 11.17 -4.64 5.01
C THR A 94 11.24 -6.07 5.49
N THR A 95 10.59 -6.98 4.78
CA THR A 95 10.79 -8.42 5.01
C THR A 95 12.13 -8.91 4.46
N ASP A 96 12.75 -8.17 3.53
CA ASP A 96 13.97 -8.55 2.81
C ASP A 96 13.89 -9.99 2.24
N ILE A 97 12.94 -10.17 1.31
CA ILE A 97 12.66 -11.45 0.64
C ILE A 97 13.91 -11.90 -0.11
N ASN A 98 14.37 -13.11 0.22
CA ASN A 98 15.51 -13.75 -0.42
C ASN A 98 15.08 -14.92 -1.31
N GLU A 99 16.05 -15.60 -1.93
CA GLU A 99 15.80 -16.71 -2.85
C GLU A 99 14.97 -17.85 -2.24
N LEU A 100 15.20 -18.19 -0.97
CA LEU A 100 14.44 -19.24 -0.29
C LEU A 100 12.99 -18.82 -0.08
N ASP A 101 12.74 -17.55 0.23
CA ASP A 101 11.38 -17.01 0.34
C ASP A 101 10.68 -16.99 -1.03
N VAL A 102 11.41 -16.77 -2.13
CA VAL A 102 10.86 -16.87 -3.49
C VAL A 102 10.47 -18.32 -3.83
N ILE A 103 11.28 -19.30 -3.40
CA ILE A 103 11.02 -20.72 -3.66
C ILE A 103 9.88 -21.27 -2.79
N TYR A 104 9.84 -20.89 -1.51
CA TYR A 104 8.94 -21.50 -0.51
C TYR A 104 7.78 -20.60 -0.06
N GLY A 105 7.71 -19.35 -0.53
CA GLY A 105 6.73 -18.34 -0.12
C GLY A 105 7.22 -17.44 1.02
N GLY A 106 6.81 -16.18 0.99
CA GLY A 106 7.22 -15.13 1.93
C GLY A 106 6.29 -14.96 3.14
N GLU A 107 5.12 -15.60 3.15
CA GLU A 107 4.06 -15.38 4.14
C GLU A 107 4.48 -15.61 5.60
N LYS A 108 5.25 -16.69 5.87
CA LYS A 108 5.75 -16.99 7.23
C LYS A 108 6.71 -15.92 7.72
N ARG A 109 7.51 -15.37 6.81
CA ARG A 109 8.45 -14.28 7.11
C ARG A 109 7.69 -13.00 7.36
N LEU A 110 6.70 -12.67 6.51
CA LEU A 110 5.82 -11.52 6.71
C LEU A 110 5.18 -11.53 8.11
N PHE A 111 4.57 -12.65 8.51
CA PHE A 111 3.94 -12.77 9.83
C PHE A 111 4.94 -12.53 10.98
N LYS A 112 6.17 -13.05 10.86
CA LYS A 112 7.24 -12.84 11.86
C LYS A 112 7.71 -11.38 11.89
N SER A 113 7.85 -10.74 10.74
CA SER A 113 8.23 -9.32 10.65
C SER A 113 7.17 -8.41 11.28
N VAL A 114 5.88 -8.68 11.05
CA VAL A 114 4.78 -7.94 11.69
C VAL A 114 4.85 -8.10 13.22
N ARG A 115 5.05 -9.34 13.72
CA ARG A 115 5.26 -9.59 15.14
C ARG A 115 6.42 -8.76 15.70
N GLU A 116 7.58 -8.80 15.06
CA GLU A 116 8.78 -8.09 15.52
C GLU A 116 8.58 -6.57 15.55
N ILE A 117 7.86 -6.02 14.57
CA ILE A 117 7.49 -4.60 14.55
C ILE A 117 6.59 -4.26 15.75
N ILE A 118 5.56 -5.07 16.00
CA ILE A 118 4.61 -4.84 17.10
C ILE A 118 5.33 -4.97 18.46
N GLU A 119 6.13 -6.01 18.65
CA GLU A 119 6.84 -6.25 19.92
C GLU A 119 7.89 -5.16 20.23
N LYS A 120 8.54 -4.60 19.20
CA LYS A 120 9.65 -3.65 19.38
C LYS A 120 9.25 -2.18 19.34
N TYR A 121 8.27 -1.83 18.51
CA TYR A 121 7.87 -0.44 18.26
C TYR A 121 6.45 -0.12 18.73
N ASP A 122 5.62 -1.14 18.96
CA ASP A 122 4.22 -1.04 19.41
C ASP A 122 3.38 0.04 18.67
N PRO A 123 3.44 0.12 17.32
CA PRO A 123 2.68 1.14 16.59
C PRO A 123 1.16 0.94 16.75
N PRO A 124 0.34 1.98 16.49
CA PRO A 124 -1.11 1.84 16.45
C PRO A 124 -1.58 0.93 15.31
N ALA A 125 -0.84 0.86 14.20
CA ALA A 125 -1.11 -0.05 13.08
C ALA A 125 0.16 -0.38 12.27
N VAL A 126 0.09 -1.43 11.46
CA VAL A 126 1.15 -1.82 10.50
C VAL A 126 0.56 -1.87 9.09
N PHE A 127 1.10 -1.10 8.17
CA PHE A 127 0.73 -1.11 6.75
C PHE A 127 1.70 -2.03 6.00
N VAL A 128 1.18 -3.01 5.26
CA VAL A 128 1.96 -4.04 4.57
C VAL A 128 1.85 -3.84 3.06
N TYR A 129 2.93 -3.41 2.42
CA TYR A 129 2.96 -3.16 0.98
C TYR A 129 3.45 -4.38 0.22
N GLN A 130 2.60 -4.96 -0.62
CA GLN A 130 3.02 -6.04 -1.52
C GLN A 130 3.84 -5.49 -2.69
N THR A 131 4.95 -6.15 -3.03
CA THR A 131 5.83 -5.76 -4.14
C THR A 131 5.74 -6.76 -5.29
N CYS A 132 6.54 -6.55 -6.35
CA CYS A 132 6.47 -7.37 -7.56
C CYS A 132 6.70 -8.86 -7.30
N VAL A 133 7.74 -9.21 -6.53
CA VAL A 133 8.15 -10.61 -6.35
C VAL A 133 7.13 -11.38 -5.53
N THR A 134 6.70 -10.83 -4.39
CA THR A 134 5.74 -11.48 -3.48
C THR A 134 4.37 -11.66 -4.14
N ALA A 135 3.95 -10.69 -4.98
CA ALA A 135 2.74 -10.83 -5.79
C ALA A 135 2.86 -11.85 -6.94
N LEU A 136 4.07 -12.08 -7.48
CA LEU A 136 4.30 -13.05 -8.55
C LEU A 136 4.33 -14.48 -8.04
N ILE A 137 4.94 -14.72 -6.87
CA ILE A 137 4.97 -16.03 -6.23
C ILE A 137 3.63 -16.40 -5.59
N GLY A 138 2.73 -15.42 -5.44
CA GLY A 138 1.35 -15.65 -5.02
C GLY A 138 1.13 -15.59 -3.52
N ASP A 139 1.99 -14.88 -2.76
CA ASP A 139 1.79 -14.67 -1.33
C ASP A 139 0.43 -13.99 -1.08
N ASP A 140 -0.40 -14.57 -0.21
CA ASP A 140 -1.67 -14.02 0.21
C ASP A 140 -1.48 -13.09 1.42
N ILE A 141 -1.15 -11.83 1.14
CA ILE A 141 -0.90 -10.86 2.21
C ILE A 141 -2.16 -10.49 2.98
N GLU A 142 -3.35 -10.61 2.38
CA GLU A 142 -4.62 -10.31 3.05
C GLU A 142 -4.88 -11.32 4.16
N ALA A 143 -4.71 -12.61 3.86
CA ALA A 143 -4.83 -13.69 4.84
C ALA A 143 -3.79 -13.55 5.97
N VAL A 144 -2.54 -13.21 5.64
CA VAL A 144 -1.49 -13.00 6.65
C VAL A 144 -1.78 -11.78 7.52
N CYS A 145 -2.19 -10.66 6.93
CA CYS A 145 -2.52 -9.43 7.66
C CYS A 145 -3.72 -9.65 8.59
N LYS A 146 -4.79 -10.31 8.11
CA LYS A 146 -5.94 -10.68 8.94
C LYS A 146 -5.53 -11.52 10.14
N ARG A 147 -4.77 -12.59 9.90
CA ARG A 147 -4.29 -13.48 10.97
C ARG A 147 -3.37 -12.76 11.96
N ALA A 148 -2.52 -11.86 11.49
CA ALA A 148 -1.64 -11.07 12.35
C ALA A 148 -2.44 -10.08 13.20
N SER A 149 -3.43 -9.41 12.59
CA SER A 149 -4.34 -8.49 13.29
C SER A 149 -5.10 -9.21 14.42
N GLU A 150 -5.70 -10.37 14.13
CA GLU A 150 -6.38 -11.20 15.13
C GLU A 150 -5.42 -11.68 16.25
N LYS A 151 -4.18 -12.04 15.89
CA LYS A 151 -3.22 -12.57 16.86
C LYS A 151 -2.67 -11.51 17.80
N PHE A 152 -2.41 -10.31 17.31
CA PHE A 152 -1.70 -9.25 18.04
C PHE A 152 -2.62 -8.13 18.54
N GLY A 153 -3.89 -8.12 18.16
CA GLY A 153 -4.86 -7.11 18.59
C GLY A 153 -4.56 -5.71 18.06
N LYS A 154 -3.85 -5.61 16.93
CA LYS A 154 -3.44 -4.37 16.28
C LYS A 154 -3.84 -4.42 14.80
N PRO A 155 -4.39 -3.35 14.21
CA PRO A 155 -4.66 -3.31 12.78
C PRO A 155 -3.40 -3.60 11.95
N VAL A 156 -3.50 -4.57 11.05
CA VAL A 156 -2.49 -4.88 10.04
C VAL A 156 -3.16 -4.76 8.68
N ILE A 157 -2.74 -3.76 7.91
CA ILE A 157 -3.46 -3.29 6.72
C ILE A 157 -2.75 -3.76 5.46
N PRO A 158 -3.35 -4.66 4.65
CA PRO A 158 -2.76 -5.09 3.38
C PRO A 158 -2.90 -3.98 2.32
N VAL A 159 -1.79 -3.66 1.65
CA VAL A 159 -1.75 -2.69 0.54
C VAL A 159 -1.29 -3.39 -0.73
N ASN A 160 -2.26 -3.90 -1.50
CA ASN A 160 -2.04 -4.64 -2.74
C ASN A 160 -1.66 -3.69 -3.90
N SER A 161 -0.38 -3.34 -3.99
CA SER A 161 0.14 -2.39 -4.98
C SER A 161 1.43 -2.85 -5.66
N PRO A 162 1.52 -4.10 -6.15
CA PRO A 162 2.76 -4.58 -6.77
C PRO A 162 3.15 -3.68 -7.95
N GLY A 163 4.45 -3.40 -8.10
CA GLY A 163 4.92 -2.38 -9.04
C GLY A 163 4.50 -2.60 -10.50
N PHE A 164 4.29 -3.85 -10.93
CA PHE A 164 3.79 -4.17 -12.28
C PHE A 164 2.30 -3.86 -12.48
N ALA A 165 1.54 -3.54 -11.44
CA ALA A 165 0.10 -3.26 -11.54
C ALA A 165 -0.18 -2.00 -12.37
N GLY A 166 0.73 -1.04 -12.35
CA GLY A 166 0.63 0.15 -13.17
C GLY A 166 1.51 1.29 -12.67
N PRO A 167 1.26 2.53 -13.16
CA PRO A 167 2.07 3.70 -12.81
C PRO A 167 1.77 4.19 -11.39
N LYS A 168 2.63 5.09 -10.89
CA LYS A 168 2.50 5.79 -9.60
C LYS A 168 1.08 6.27 -9.29
N ASN A 169 0.40 6.91 -10.25
CA ASN A 169 -0.95 7.42 -10.03
C ASN A 169 -1.97 6.32 -9.71
N LEU A 170 -1.83 5.12 -10.29
CA LEU A 170 -2.65 3.97 -9.91
C LEU A 170 -2.31 3.51 -8.50
N GLY A 171 -1.03 3.51 -8.14
CA GLY A 171 -0.55 3.27 -6.78
C GLY A 171 -1.23 4.13 -5.73
N ASN A 172 -1.33 5.44 -5.98
CA ASN A 172 -2.00 6.38 -5.06
C ASN A 172 -3.46 5.95 -4.79
N LYS A 173 -4.17 5.53 -5.85
CA LYS A 173 -5.56 5.08 -5.74
C LYS A 173 -5.66 3.78 -4.95
N LEU A 174 -4.83 2.79 -5.26
CA LEU A 174 -4.81 1.52 -4.52
C LEU A 174 -4.45 1.70 -3.04
N GLY A 175 -3.57 2.66 -2.72
CA GLY A 175 -3.30 3.07 -1.34
C GLY A 175 -4.53 3.66 -0.67
N GLY A 176 -5.21 4.60 -1.33
CA GLY A 176 -6.46 5.20 -0.84
C GLY A 176 -7.57 4.16 -0.61
N GLU A 177 -7.75 3.22 -1.55
CA GLU A 177 -8.68 2.10 -1.40
C GLU A 177 -8.33 1.21 -0.19
N SER A 178 -7.05 0.98 0.08
CA SER A 178 -6.64 0.20 1.25
C SER A 178 -7.03 0.90 2.56
N VAL A 179 -6.97 2.23 2.60
CA VAL A 179 -7.44 3.01 3.75
C VAL A 179 -8.97 3.00 3.83
N LEU A 180 -9.67 3.07 2.69
CA LEU A 180 -11.13 2.99 2.64
C LEU A 180 -11.65 1.64 3.13
N ASP A 181 -11.04 0.54 2.65
CA ASP A 181 -11.50 -0.82 2.92
C ASP A 181 -11.20 -1.27 4.37
N TYR A 182 -10.09 -0.79 4.96
CA TYR A 182 -9.57 -1.35 6.22
C TYR A 182 -9.43 -0.36 7.37
N VAL A 183 -9.57 0.96 7.15
CA VAL A 183 -9.28 1.99 8.18
C VAL A 183 -10.45 2.95 8.38
N ILE A 184 -10.96 3.58 7.31
CA ILE A 184 -12.05 4.55 7.42
C ILE A 184 -13.31 3.89 7.96
N GLY A 185 -13.96 4.51 8.94
CA GLY A 185 -15.17 4.01 9.58
C GLY A 185 -14.94 2.91 10.63
N THR A 186 -13.69 2.57 10.96
CA THR A 186 -13.40 1.57 11.99
C THR A 186 -13.46 2.12 13.43
N GLN A 187 -13.33 3.43 13.60
CA GLN A 187 -13.43 4.12 14.89
C GLN A 187 -14.03 5.52 14.71
N GLU A 188 -14.73 5.98 15.74
CA GLU A 188 -15.24 7.35 15.85
C GLU A 188 -14.39 8.14 16.85
N PRO A 189 -14.24 9.46 16.67
CA PRO A 189 -13.51 10.29 17.62
C PRO A 189 -14.21 10.28 19.00
N ALA A 190 -13.41 10.28 20.06
CA ALA A 190 -13.93 10.27 21.44
C ALA A 190 -14.71 11.55 21.82
N TYR A 191 -14.49 12.63 21.07
CA TYR A 191 -15.15 13.91 21.25
C TYR A 191 -15.40 14.55 19.88
N THR A 192 -16.59 15.13 19.70
CA THR A 192 -16.98 15.84 18.48
C THR A 192 -17.48 17.25 18.79
N THR A 193 -17.36 18.14 17.82
CA THR A 193 -17.90 19.51 17.84
C THR A 193 -18.86 19.76 16.69
N PRO A 194 -19.70 20.80 16.76
CA PRO A 194 -20.61 21.15 15.66
C PRO A 194 -19.93 21.56 14.35
N HIS A 195 -18.61 21.70 14.31
CA HIS A 195 -17.86 22.26 13.18
C HIS A 195 -16.67 21.39 12.74
N ASP A 196 -16.67 20.11 13.11
CA ASP A 196 -15.59 19.18 12.72
C ASP A 196 -15.61 18.95 11.20
N ILE A 197 -14.45 19.16 10.56
CA ILE A 197 -14.20 18.92 9.13
C ILE A 197 -12.81 18.27 8.96
N ASN A 198 -12.66 17.43 7.93
CA ASN A 198 -11.38 16.80 7.53
C ASN A 198 -10.85 17.44 6.24
#